data_AF-A0A257RCT8-F1
#
_entry.id   AF-A0A257RCT8-F1
#
_cell.length_a   1.000
_cell.length_b   1.000
_cell.length_c   1.000
_cell.angle_alpha   90.00
_cell.angle_beta   90.00
_cell.angle_gamma   90.00
#
_symmetry.space_group_name_H-M   'P 1'
#
loop_
_entity.id
_entity.type
_entity.pdbx_description
1 polymer ?
#
loop_
_entity_poly.entity_id
_entity_poly.type
_entity_poly.pdbx_seq_one_letter_code
_entity_poly.pdbx_strand_id
1 'polypeptide(L)' 'PRQVAMYLAKQLTSRSLPEIGRKFGNRDHTTVMHAVAKVTELMAADTDFAQDVDLLKRILTV' A
#
# COMPACT_ATOMS: atom_id res chain seq x y z
N PRO A 1 -0.94 6.03 7.40
CA PRO A 1 0.31 5.20 7.47
C PRO A 1 0.14 3.71 7.10
N ARG A 2 -0.71 2.93 7.78
CA ARG A 2 -0.80 1.46 7.55
C ARG A 2 -1.31 1.07 6.15
N GLN A 3 -2.31 1.78 5.64
CA GLN A 3 -2.85 1.51 4.30
C GLN A 3 -1.81 1.76 3.21
N VAL A 4 -1.02 2.84 3.33
CA VAL A 4 0.11 3.13 2.44
C VAL A 4 1.15 2.01 2.48
N ALA A 5 1.48 1.49 3.67
CA ALA A 5 2.41 0.36 3.78
C ALA A 5 1.86 -0.92 3.11
N MET A 6 0.55 -1.20 3.23
CA MET A 6 -0.08 -2.33 2.53
C MET A 6 -0.08 -2.14 1.00
N TYR A 7 -0.35 -0.92 0.52
CA TYR A 7 -0.26 -0.56 -0.88
C TYR A 7 1.16 -0.76 -1.42
N LEU A 8 2.17 -0.20 -0.74
CA LEU A 8 3.57 -0.33 -1.12
C LEU A 8 4.03 -1.79 -1.08
N ALA A 9 3.64 -2.57 -0.08
CA ALA A 9 3.93 -4.00 -0.03
C ALA A 9 3.36 -4.75 -1.25
N LYS A 10 2.19 -4.36 -1.73
CA LYS A 10 1.60 -4.95 -2.94
C LYS A 10 2.30 -4.54 -4.23
N GLN A 11 2.83 -3.31 -4.28
CA GLN A 11 3.54 -2.78 -5.45
C GLN A 11 5.00 -3.25 -5.54
N LEU A 12 5.67 -3.40 -4.40
CA LEU A 12 7.10 -3.67 -4.31
C LEU A 12 7.44 -5.15 -4.11
N THR A 13 6.44 -6.02 -3.94
CA THR A 13 6.66 -7.46 -3.73
C THR A 13 5.70 -8.30 -4.57
N SER A 14 6.11 -9.54 -4.86
CA SER A 14 5.27 -10.55 -5.52
C SER A 14 4.28 -11.23 -4.58
N ARG A 15 4.14 -10.77 -3.32
CA ARG A 15 3.25 -11.39 -2.34
C ARG A 15 1.77 -11.24 -2.71
N SER A 16 1.00 -12.25 -2.35
CA SER A 16 -0.45 -12.24 -2.47
C SER A 16 -1.11 -11.37 -1.39
N LEU A 17 -2.36 -10.93 -1.61
CA LEU A 17 -3.12 -10.13 -0.63
C LEU A 17 -3.27 -10.85 0.73
N PRO A 18 -3.55 -12.18 0.79
CA PRO A 18 -3.57 -12.90 2.07
C PRO A 18 -2.22 -12.91 2.79
N GLU A 19 -1.11 -13.08 2.06
CA GLU A 19 0.23 -13.06 2.66
C GLU A 19 0.58 -11.70 3.24
N ILE A 20 0.24 -10.62 2.53
CA ILE A 20 0.39 -9.25 3.01
C ILE A 20 -0.47 -9.08 4.28
N GLY A 21 -1.75 -9.43 4.24
CA GLY A 21 -2.64 -9.33 5.40
C GLY A 21 -2.11 -10.02 6.65
N ARG A 22 -1.56 -11.24 6.49
CA ARG A 22 -0.87 -11.97 7.56
C ARG A 22 0.29 -11.20 8.17
N LYS A 23 1.13 -10.57 7.35
CA LYS A 23 2.26 -9.75 7.82
C LYS A 23 1.84 -8.46 8.51
N PHE A 24 0.66 -7.94 8.22
CA PHE A 24 0.09 -6.76 8.87
C PHE A 24 -0.80 -7.10 10.09
N GLY A 25 -0.45 -8.15 10.83
CA GLY A 25 -1.14 -8.57 12.06
C GLY A 25 -2.36 -9.46 11.81
N ASN A 26 -2.21 -10.47 10.94
CA ASN A 26 -3.28 -11.43 10.60
C ASN A 26 -4.57 -10.77 10.11
N ARG A 27 -4.43 -9.70 9.34
CA ARG A 27 -5.55 -9.01 8.70
C ARG A 27 -6.11 -9.84 7.56
N ASP A 28 -7.41 -9.76 7.37
CA ASP A 28 -8.08 -10.36 6.22
C ASP A 28 -7.56 -9.74 4.91
N HIS A 29 -7.44 -10.56 3.87
CA HIS A 29 -7.01 -10.13 2.55
C HIS A 29 -7.89 -9.00 1.96
N THR A 30 -9.18 -8.96 2.31
CA THR A 30 -10.10 -7.87 1.97
C THR A 30 -9.67 -6.54 2.58
N THR A 31 -9.08 -6.54 3.79
CA THR A 31 -8.52 -5.32 4.40
C THR A 31 -7.38 -4.75 3.55
N VAL A 32 -6.54 -5.62 2.99
CA VAL A 32 -5.46 -5.21 2.08
C VAL A 32 -6.04 -4.67 0.78
N MET A 33 -7.07 -5.34 0.24
CA MET A 33 -7.78 -4.87 -0.95
C MET A 33 -8.36 -3.46 -0.76
N HIS A 34 -9.06 -3.23 0.35
CA HIS A 34 -9.60 -1.91 0.70
C HIS A 34 -8.50 -0.87 0.90
N ALA A 35 -7.38 -1.24 1.53
CA ALA A 35 -6.24 -0.34 1.70
C ALA A 35 -5.65 0.08 0.34
N VAL A 36 -5.47 -0.88 -0.59
CA VAL A 36 -4.94 -0.61 -1.94
C VAL A 36 -5.89 0.30 -2.72
N ALA A 37 -7.19 -0.01 -2.71
CA ALA A 37 -8.20 0.81 -3.38
C ALA A 37 -8.21 2.24 -2.82
N LYS A 38 -8.23 2.38 -1.48
CA LYS A 38 -8.27 3.70 -0.83
C LYS A 38 -7.04 4.54 -1.12
N VAL A 39 -5.85 3.95 -1.08
CA VAL A 39 -4.60 4.67 -1.40
C VAL A 39 -4.59 5.09 -2.86
N THR A 40 -5.04 4.23 -3.78
CA THR A 40 -5.15 4.56 -5.21
C THR A 40 -6.09 5.75 -5.44
N GLU A 41 -7.26 5.75 -4.81
CA GLU A 41 -8.21 6.88 -4.87
C GLU A 41 -7.61 8.17 -4.32
N LEU A 42 -6.92 8.10 -3.18
CA LEU A 42 -6.29 9.28 -2.56
C LEU A 42 -5.16 9.83 -3.44
N MET A 43 -4.33 8.99 -4.05
CA MET A 43 -3.30 9.42 -5.00
C MET A 43 -3.90 10.07 -6.25
N ALA A 44 -5.11 9.68 -6.66
CA ALA A 44 -5.79 10.30 -7.79
C ALA A 44 -6.44 11.65 -7.43
N ALA A 45 -6.84 11.83 -6.16
CA ALA A 45 -7.52 13.04 -5.69
C ALA A 45 -6.56 14.10 -5.14
N ASP A 46 -5.39 13.71 -4.65
CA ASP A 46 -4.44 14.58 -3.95
C ASP A 46 -3.02 14.37 -4.50
N THR A 47 -2.50 15.41 -5.15
CA THR A 47 -1.17 15.38 -5.79
C THR A 47 -0.04 15.37 -4.77
N ASP A 48 -0.21 16.06 -3.63
CA ASP A 48 0.82 16.11 -2.59
C ASP A 48 0.93 14.73 -1.92
N PHE A 49 -0.22 14.09 -1.66
CA PHE A 49 -0.25 12.71 -1.17
C PHE A 49 0.40 11.73 -2.15
N ALA A 50 0.15 11.89 -3.45
CA ALA A 50 0.79 11.07 -4.48
C ALA A 50 2.32 11.23 -4.47
N GLN A 51 2.81 12.47 -4.35
CA GLN A 51 4.25 12.75 -4.26
C GLN A 51 4.89 12.12 -3.02
N ASP A 52 4.23 12.18 -1.86
CA ASP A 52 4.71 11.54 -0.64
C ASP A 52 4.81 10.01 -0.80
N VAL A 53 3.80 9.37 -1.39
CA VAL A 53 3.80 7.92 -1.63
C VAL A 53 4.89 7.53 -2.62
N ASP A 54 5.10 8.31 -3.68
CA ASP A 54 6.14 8.06 -4.67
C ASP A 54 7.54 8.27 -4.08
N LEU A 55 7.73 9.27 -3.22
CA LEU A 55 8.98 9.47 -2.48
C LEU A 55 9.29 8.24 -1.60
N LEU A 56 8.30 7.78 -0.82
CA LEU A 56 8.45 6.56 -0.01
C LEU A 56 8.80 5.35 -0.88
N LYS A 57 8.15 5.20 -2.04
CA LYS A 57 8.44 4.10 -2.97
C LYS A 57 9.89 4.14 -3.46
N ARG A 58 10.41 5.32 -3.81
CA ARG A 58 11.81 5.51 -4.24
C ARG A 58 12.79 5.14 -3.13
N ILE A 59 12.53 5.58 -1.90
CA ILE A 59 13.39 5.29 -0.73
C ILE A 59 13.46 3.79 -0.43
N LEU A 60 12.39 3.03 -0.72
CA LEU A 60 12.32 1.58 -0.46
C LEU A 60 12.85 0.70 -1.61
N THR A 61 13.15 1.29 -2.78
CA THR A 61 13.60 0.56 -3.98
C THR A 61 15.09 0.80 -4.27
N VAL A 62 15.85 1.27 -3.27
CA VAL A 62 17.29 1.54 -3.36
C VAL A 62 18.09 0.27 -3.14
#